data_AF-A0A8B7ZRA3-F1
#
_entry.id   AF-A0A8B7ZRA3-F1
#
_cell.length_a   1.000
_cell.length_b   1.000
_cell.length_c   1.000
_cell.angle_alpha   90.00
_cell.angle_beta   90.00
_cell.angle_gamma   90.00
#
_symmetry.space_group_name_H-M   'P 1'
#
loop_
_entity.id
_entity.type
_entity.pdbx_description
1 polymer ?
#
loop_
_entity_poly.entity_id
_entity_poly.type
_entity_poly.pdbx_seq_one_letter_code
_entity_poly.pdbx_strand_id
1 'polypeptide(L)'
;MLSDHHIKDKEAKQEHLQMTDEPKLGMTPALPSSKTADNNRGKISGCTLADIRKRPGVMLLVNTNTGYMDMTLNLLESVKRTGVCVNTTIVAEEEKAYQTMLSHAHGDPAIKVVKTDQGLGEADPGKLVLFNREHMRLVNRRHRYILSLLEKGYEVFFTDVDTFWFRDPFSYFQGKFDMAFVDERSPYPTRLRRKSLHCPSLGYFWPTNRTLQFVRKWIQILVDPKNQISDQGVLNRMMHANIPVHVVVRQLPVKYFPHALVFYNPDWRQENKDPIIMYNMGIKGHDAKAEKFKENNMWLINNTSGTG
;
A
#
# COMPACT_ATOMS: atom_id res chain seq x y z
N MET A 1 40.67 -59.74 -40.55
CA MET A 1 39.29 -59.49 -41.04
C MET A 1 38.82 -58.21 -40.36
N LEU A 2 39.23 -57.02 -40.81
CA LEU A 2 38.77 -56.27 -41.99
C LEU A 2 37.25 -56.03 -42.00
N SER A 3 36.87 -54.82 -41.60
CA SER A 3 35.85 -54.01 -42.29
C SER A 3 36.17 -52.52 -42.09
N ASP A 4 37.13 -52.06 -42.89
CA ASP A 4 37.21 -50.81 -43.67
C ASP A 4 35.92 -49.97 -43.79
N HIS A 5 35.89 -48.64 -43.95
CA HIS A 5 36.92 -47.59 -44.01
C HIS A 5 36.20 -46.23 -44.10
N HIS A 6 36.99 -45.15 -44.16
CA HIS A 6 36.70 -43.82 -44.72
C HIS A 6 36.20 -42.71 -43.78
N ILE A 7 37.18 -42.13 -43.09
CA ILE A 7 37.31 -40.69 -42.87
C ILE A 7 38.12 -40.11 -44.05
N LYS A 8 37.66 -39.01 -44.66
CA LYS A 8 38.43 -38.21 -45.63
C LYS A 8 38.52 -36.78 -45.15
N ASP A 9 39.75 -36.35 -44.88
CA ASP A 9 40.17 -34.95 -44.85
C ASP A 9 39.94 -34.29 -46.21
N LYS A 10 39.52 -33.02 -46.21
CA LYS A 10 39.98 -32.02 -47.19
C LYS A 10 39.99 -30.62 -46.59
N GLU A 11 41.17 -30.04 -46.65
CA GLU A 11 41.50 -28.62 -46.50
C GLU A 11 40.57 -27.73 -47.34
N ALA A 12 40.18 -26.59 -46.79
CA ALA A 12 39.62 -25.47 -47.56
C ALA A 12 40.46 -24.22 -47.32
N LYS A 13 41.05 -23.76 -48.42
CA LYS A 13 41.91 -22.58 -48.56
C LYS A 13 41.14 -21.30 -48.22
N GLN A 14 41.92 -20.38 -47.66
CA GLN A 14 41.57 -18.99 -47.42
C GLN A 14 41.50 -18.24 -48.75
N GLU A 15 40.31 -17.74 -49.11
CA GLU A 15 40.12 -16.76 -50.18
C GLU A 15 39.61 -15.43 -49.60
N HIS A 16 40.32 -14.39 -50.00
CA HIS A 16 40.08 -12.98 -49.71
C HIS A 16 38.82 -12.51 -50.44
N LEU A 17 37.84 -11.93 -49.73
CA LEU A 17 36.80 -11.12 -50.36
C LEU A 17 36.68 -9.77 -49.64
N GLN A 18 36.82 -8.73 -50.46
CA GLN A 18 36.94 -7.32 -50.10
C GLN A 18 35.70 -6.77 -49.41
N MET A 19 35.97 -5.81 -48.51
CA MET A 19 35.02 -4.86 -47.93
C MET A 19 34.18 -4.17 -49.01
N THR A 20 32.86 -4.22 -48.87
CA THR A 20 31.96 -3.19 -49.38
C THR A 20 30.87 -2.87 -48.33
N ASP A 21 30.86 -1.59 -47.98
CA ASP A 21 29.76 -0.73 -47.51
C ASP A 21 28.87 -1.17 -46.34
N GLU A 22 29.14 -0.53 -45.18
CA GLU A 22 28.23 -0.43 -44.04
C GLU A 22 26.85 0.13 -44.45
N PRO A 23 25.74 -0.53 -44.07
CA PRO A 23 24.45 0.13 -44.06
C PRO A 23 24.40 1.08 -42.86
N LYS A 24 24.41 2.38 -43.18
CA LYS A 24 24.20 3.51 -42.26
C LYS A 24 23.20 3.16 -41.16
N LEU A 25 23.68 3.21 -39.91
CA LEU A 25 22.87 3.16 -38.70
C LEU A 25 21.86 4.32 -38.77
N GLY A 26 20.64 4.00 -39.18
CA GLY A 26 19.53 4.92 -39.18
C GLY A 26 19.36 5.49 -37.78
N MET A 27 19.45 6.81 -37.66
CA MET A 27 19.13 7.54 -36.45
C MET A 27 17.78 7.03 -35.93
N THR A 28 17.82 6.39 -34.77
CA THR A 28 16.62 6.17 -33.97
C THR A 28 15.96 7.54 -33.77
N PRO A 29 14.65 7.68 -34.02
CA PRO A 29 13.96 8.91 -33.66
C PRO A 29 14.21 9.14 -32.18
N ALA A 30 14.78 10.29 -31.84
CA ALA A 30 14.93 10.70 -30.47
C ALA A 30 13.57 10.54 -29.78
N LEU A 31 13.55 9.78 -28.67
CA LEU A 31 12.40 9.74 -27.77
C LEU A 31 11.98 11.21 -27.52
N PRO A 32 10.73 11.59 -27.77
CA PRO A 32 10.32 12.97 -27.55
C PRO A 32 10.64 13.32 -26.10
N SER A 33 11.44 14.37 -25.90
CA SER A 33 11.91 14.79 -24.58
C SER A 33 10.70 15.00 -23.67
N SER A 34 10.49 14.08 -22.73
CA SER A 34 9.28 13.97 -21.89
C SER A 34 9.18 15.04 -20.78
N LYS A 35 9.75 16.23 -20.99
CA LYS A 35 9.71 17.31 -19.99
C LYS A 35 8.30 17.87 -19.78
N THR A 36 7.38 17.68 -20.74
CA THR A 36 6.00 18.17 -20.65
C THR A 36 5.08 17.23 -19.86
N ALA A 37 5.25 15.91 -19.98
CA ALA A 37 4.45 14.93 -19.23
C ALA A 37 4.81 14.88 -17.73
N ASP A 38 6.08 15.16 -17.40
CA ASP A 38 6.57 15.10 -16.01
C ASP A 38 6.04 16.23 -15.12
N ASN A 39 5.40 17.28 -15.68
CA ASN A 39 4.95 18.47 -14.94
C ASN A 39 3.44 18.58 -14.76
N ASN A 40 2.64 17.70 -15.35
CA ASN A 40 1.19 17.71 -15.15
C ASN A 40 0.85 17.25 -13.73
N ARG A 41 0.13 18.08 -12.98
CA ARG A 41 -0.32 17.75 -11.62
C ARG A 41 -1.63 16.97 -11.66
N GLY A 42 -1.67 15.88 -10.90
CA GLY A 42 -2.90 15.12 -10.68
C GLY A 42 -3.97 15.95 -9.97
N LYS A 43 -5.22 15.82 -10.38
CA LYS A 43 -6.36 16.55 -9.80
C LYS A 43 -6.55 16.21 -8.32
N ILE A 44 -6.36 14.94 -7.96
CA ILE A 44 -6.59 14.43 -6.60
C ILE A 44 -5.32 14.53 -5.78
N SER A 45 -4.20 14.01 -6.27
CA SER A 45 -2.94 14.02 -5.52
C SER A 45 -2.31 15.41 -5.42
N GLY A 46 -2.55 16.28 -6.40
CA GLY A 46 -1.80 17.54 -6.57
C GLY A 46 -0.34 17.33 -7.00
N CYS A 47 0.04 16.09 -7.33
CA CYS A 47 1.43 15.68 -7.54
C CYS A 47 1.75 15.49 -9.01
N THR A 48 3.03 15.67 -9.34
CA THR A 48 3.59 15.35 -10.65
C THR A 48 4.34 14.02 -10.62
N LEU A 49 4.70 13.47 -11.79
CA LEU A 49 5.60 12.32 -11.87
C LEU A 49 6.97 12.62 -11.24
N ALA A 50 7.48 13.84 -11.38
CA ALA A 50 8.74 14.26 -10.75
C ALA A 50 8.62 14.27 -9.21
N ASP A 51 7.48 14.69 -8.66
CA ASP A 51 7.27 14.73 -7.22
C ASP A 51 7.22 13.34 -6.59
N ILE A 52 6.53 12.37 -7.22
CA ILE A 52 6.46 11.00 -6.68
C ILE A 52 7.81 10.27 -6.77
N ARG A 53 8.67 10.61 -7.74
CA ARG A 53 10.02 10.03 -7.87
C ARG A 53 10.96 10.41 -6.72
N LYS A 54 10.61 11.41 -5.90
CA LYS A 54 11.35 11.77 -4.67
C LYS A 54 11.24 10.72 -3.57
N ARG A 55 10.26 9.80 -3.67
CA ARG A 55 10.06 8.68 -2.73
C ARG A 55 10.07 7.35 -3.51
N PRO A 56 11.21 6.97 -4.12
CA PRO A 56 11.27 5.75 -4.91
C PRO A 56 11.03 4.53 -4.00
N GLY A 57 10.27 3.56 -4.48
CA GLY A 57 10.04 2.31 -3.75
C GLY A 57 8.98 2.37 -2.65
N VAL A 58 8.40 3.53 -2.33
CA VAL A 58 7.40 3.67 -1.26
C VAL A 58 5.99 3.76 -1.83
N MET A 59 5.10 2.86 -1.41
CA MET A 59 3.71 2.78 -1.84
C MET A 59 2.74 3.09 -0.69
N LEU A 60 1.88 4.08 -0.87
CA LEU A 60 0.69 4.24 -0.03
C LEU A 60 -0.39 3.28 -0.54
N LEU A 61 -0.85 2.37 0.31
CA LEU A 61 -1.86 1.37 -0.03
C LEU A 61 -3.16 1.67 0.73
N VAL A 62 -4.26 1.77 -0.02
CA VAL A 62 -5.58 2.05 0.51
C VAL A 62 -6.59 1.06 -0.08
N ASN A 63 -7.49 0.56 0.75
CA ASN A 63 -8.59 -0.32 0.34
C ASN A 63 -9.92 0.43 0.40
N THR A 64 -10.73 0.33 -0.65
CA THR A 64 -12.02 1.01 -0.75
C THR A 64 -13.10 0.08 -1.28
N ASN A 65 -14.33 0.35 -0.88
CA ASN A 65 -15.53 -0.31 -1.38
C ASN A 65 -16.60 0.75 -1.64
N THR A 66 -17.72 0.34 -2.22
CA THR A 66 -18.80 1.24 -2.61
C THR A 66 -19.31 2.11 -1.44
N GLY A 67 -19.26 1.62 -0.21
CA GLY A 67 -19.75 2.32 0.98
C GLY A 67 -18.77 3.29 1.64
N TYR A 68 -17.52 3.39 1.16
CA TYR A 68 -16.47 4.23 1.76
C TYR A 68 -15.65 5.03 0.72
N MET A 69 -16.15 5.16 -0.51
CA MET A 69 -15.44 5.89 -1.57
C MET A 69 -15.28 7.38 -1.25
N ASP A 70 -16.31 7.99 -0.69
CA ASP A 70 -16.30 9.37 -0.22
C ASP A 70 -15.27 9.59 0.89
N MET A 71 -15.15 8.65 1.82
CA MET A 71 -14.11 8.64 2.85
C MET A 71 -12.70 8.47 2.24
N THR A 72 -12.57 7.66 1.19
CA THR A 72 -11.33 7.53 0.41
C THR A 72 -10.94 8.86 -0.22
N LEU A 73 -11.90 9.56 -0.83
CA LEU A 73 -11.67 10.89 -1.42
C LEU A 73 -11.32 11.92 -0.33
N ASN A 74 -11.95 11.84 0.84
CA ASN A 74 -11.64 12.68 1.99
C ASN A 74 -10.20 12.47 2.49
N LEU A 75 -9.77 11.21 2.61
CA LEU A 75 -8.39 10.84 2.92
C LEU A 75 -7.43 11.46 1.89
N LEU A 76 -7.67 11.25 0.59
CA LEU A 76 -6.79 11.75 -0.47
C LEU A 76 -6.69 13.28 -0.48
N GLU A 77 -7.80 13.98 -0.24
CA GLU A 77 -7.80 15.44 -0.09
C GLU A 77 -7.01 15.88 1.16
N SER A 78 -7.08 15.14 2.27
CA SER A 78 -6.24 15.43 3.44
C SER A 78 -4.75 15.23 3.15
N VAL A 79 -4.38 14.15 2.44
CA VAL A 79 -3.01 13.88 2.00
C VAL A 79 -2.51 15.01 1.10
N LYS A 80 -3.30 15.40 0.10
CA LYS A 80 -2.97 16.51 -0.83
C LYS A 80 -2.64 17.80 -0.08
N ARG A 81 -3.41 18.16 0.96
CA ARG A 81 -3.21 19.37 1.76
C ARG A 81 -1.89 19.39 2.53
N THR A 82 -1.33 18.22 2.85
CA THR A 82 0.00 18.14 3.47
C THR A 82 1.15 18.44 2.48
N GLY A 83 0.87 18.46 1.17
CA GLY A 83 1.89 18.58 0.12
C GLY A 83 2.70 17.30 -0.10
N VAL A 84 2.33 16.19 0.54
CA VAL A 84 2.99 14.90 0.36
C VAL A 84 2.66 14.32 -1.00
N CYS A 85 3.70 13.92 -1.72
CA CYS A 85 3.61 13.15 -2.95
C CYS A 85 4.18 11.75 -2.76
N VAL A 86 3.32 10.75 -2.86
CA VAL A 86 3.64 9.34 -2.73
C VAL A 86 2.85 8.55 -3.77
N ASN A 87 3.46 7.52 -4.33
CA ASN A 87 2.76 6.63 -5.24
C ASN A 87 1.67 5.87 -4.46
N THR A 88 0.43 6.05 -4.86
CA THR A 88 -0.75 5.60 -4.13
C THR A 88 -1.48 4.54 -4.93
N THR A 89 -1.65 3.36 -4.35
CA THR A 89 -2.46 2.28 -4.92
C THR A 89 -3.77 2.19 -4.15
N ILE A 90 -4.88 2.39 -4.86
CA ILE A 90 -6.24 2.21 -4.36
C ILE A 90 -6.74 0.87 -4.86
N VAL A 91 -6.99 -0.06 -3.93
CA VAL A 91 -7.60 -1.35 -4.23
C VAL A 91 -9.10 -1.25 -4.01
N ALA A 92 -9.87 -1.33 -5.09
CA ALA A 92 -11.32 -1.32 -5.09
C ALA A 92 -11.88 -2.75 -5.01
N GLU A 93 -12.76 -2.98 -4.05
CA GLU A 93 -13.25 -4.32 -3.71
C GLU A 93 -14.44 -4.77 -4.57
N GLU A 94 -15.13 -3.85 -5.26
CA GLU A 94 -16.20 -4.15 -6.20
C GLU A 94 -16.10 -3.33 -7.50
N GLU A 95 -16.79 -3.76 -8.55
CA GLU A 95 -16.79 -3.09 -9.86
C GLU A 95 -17.22 -1.62 -9.78
N LYS A 96 -18.29 -1.34 -9.03
CA LYS A 96 -18.78 0.04 -8.85
C LYS A 96 -17.71 0.93 -8.23
N ALA A 97 -17.07 0.46 -7.16
CA ALA A 97 -15.98 1.19 -6.51
C ALA A 97 -14.79 1.40 -7.46
N TYR A 98 -14.44 0.38 -8.24
CA TYR A 98 -13.36 0.44 -9.20
C TYR A 98 -13.61 1.51 -10.28
N GLN A 99 -14.77 1.48 -10.94
CA GLN A 99 -15.10 2.42 -12.00
C GLN A 99 -15.20 3.86 -11.49
N THR A 100 -15.84 4.08 -10.33
CA THR A 100 -15.93 5.40 -9.72
C THR A 100 -14.54 5.94 -9.37
N MET A 101 -13.70 5.15 -8.69
CA MET A 101 -12.36 5.61 -8.31
C MET A 101 -11.43 5.79 -9.52
N LEU A 102 -11.53 4.94 -10.53
CA LEU A 102 -10.76 5.05 -11.77
C LEU A 102 -11.12 6.33 -12.53
N SER A 103 -12.41 6.67 -12.61
CA SER A 103 -12.89 7.93 -13.20
C SER A 103 -12.33 9.14 -12.43
N HIS A 104 -12.40 9.11 -11.10
CA HIS A 104 -11.85 10.15 -10.25
C HIS A 104 -10.33 10.34 -10.42
N ALA A 105 -9.58 9.24 -10.53
CA ALA A 105 -8.12 9.23 -10.66
C ALA A 105 -7.63 9.38 -12.12
N HIS A 106 -8.52 9.54 -13.09
CA HIS A 106 -8.14 9.57 -14.50
C HIS A 106 -7.11 10.68 -14.79
N GLY A 107 -5.92 10.28 -15.27
CA GLY A 107 -4.81 11.18 -15.57
C GLY A 107 -4.00 11.64 -14.35
N ASP A 108 -4.30 11.16 -13.14
CA ASP A 108 -3.50 11.46 -11.95
C ASP A 108 -2.23 10.60 -11.92
N PRO A 109 -1.02 11.20 -12.00
CA PRO A 109 0.22 10.43 -12.13
C PRO A 109 0.61 9.68 -10.84
N ALA A 110 0.05 10.08 -9.69
CA ALA A 110 0.40 9.51 -8.40
C ALA A 110 -0.57 8.43 -7.92
N ILE A 111 -1.70 8.23 -8.61
CA ILE A 111 -2.77 7.34 -8.16
C ILE A 111 -3.00 6.23 -9.18
N LYS A 112 -2.83 4.99 -8.72
CA LYS A 112 -3.21 3.79 -9.45
C LYS A 112 -4.42 3.16 -8.78
N VAL A 113 -5.47 2.92 -9.56
CA VAL A 113 -6.65 2.18 -9.09
C VAL A 113 -6.59 0.76 -9.65
N VAL A 114 -6.80 -0.23 -8.79
CA VAL A 114 -6.87 -1.66 -9.16
C VAL A 114 -8.12 -2.29 -8.56
N LYS A 115 -8.66 -3.31 -9.22
CA LYS A 115 -9.81 -4.07 -8.72
C LYS A 115 -9.34 -5.35 -8.01
N THR A 116 -10.02 -5.77 -6.94
CA THR A 116 -9.64 -6.92 -6.10
C THR A 116 -9.38 -8.26 -6.83
N ASP A 117 -9.87 -8.49 -8.04
CA ASP A 117 -9.65 -9.77 -8.75
C ASP A 117 -8.90 -9.57 -10.09
N GLN A 118 -8.31 -8.38 -10.28
CA GLN A 118 -7.40 -8.09 -11.37
C GLN A 118 -6.11 -7.48 -10.83
N GLY A 119 -5.06 -8.30 -10.72
CA GLY A 119 -3.70 -7.78 -10.92
C GLY A 119 -2.73 -7.77 -9.74
N LEU A 120 -2.86 -8.63 -8.73
CA LEU A 120 -1.78 -8.91 -7.77
C LEU A 120 -1.63 -10.41 -7.49
N GLY A 121 -1.19 -11.15 -8.52
CA GLY A 121 -0.80 -12.57 -8.43
C GLY A 121 -1.98 -13.54 -8.52
N GLU A 122 -1.97 -14.41 -9.52
CA GLU A 122 -2.96 -15.45 -9.75
C GLU A 122 -3.15 -16.34 -8.52
N ALA A 123 -4.40 -16.46 -8.05
CA ALA A 123 -4.83 -17.58 -7.23
C ALA A 123 -6.11 -18.16 -7.85
N ASP A 124 -5.95 -19.39 -8.34
CA ASP A 124 -6.92 -20.30 -8.95
C ASP A 124 -8.40 -20.10 -8.50
N PRO A 125 -9.34 -19.85 -9.44
CA PRO A 125 -10.78 -19.68 -9.18
C PRO A 125 -11.50 -20.94 -8.64
N GLY A 126 -10.84 -22.10 -8.58
CA GLY A 126 -11.48 -23.40 -8.36
C GLY A 126 -11.91 -23.79 -6.94
N LYS A 127 -11.79 -22.93 -5.91
CA LYS A 127 -12.18 -23.29 -4.52
C LYS A 127 -12.92 -22.18 -3.79
N LEU A 128 -14.14 -21.88 -4.22
CA LEU A 128 -15.02 -20.95 -3.51
C LEU A 128 -16.34 -21.63 -3.14
N VAL A 129 -16.39 -22.33 -2.00
CA VAL A 129 -17.65 -22.75 -1.39
C VAL A 129 -17.66 -22.49 0.12
N LEU A 130 -18.82 -21.97 0.55
CA LEU A 130 -19.44 -21.96 1.89
C LEU A 130 -19.16 -20.77 2.85
N PHE A 131 -20.16 -19.87 2.81
CA PHE A 131 -20.97 -19.25 3.87
C PHE A 131 -20.35 -18.60 5.12
N ASN A 132 -20.96 -17.46 5.49
CA ASN A 132 -20.75 -16.62 6.69
C ASN A 132 -19.43 -15.82 6.78
N ARG A 133 -18.63 -15.80 5.70
CA ARG A 133 -17.28 -15.22 5.61
C ARG A 133 -17.17 -13.82 5.00
N GLU A 134 -18.25 -13.23 4.50
CA GLU A 134 -18.22 -11.98 3.69
C GLU A 134 -17.49 -10.81 4.40
N HIS A 135 -17.69 -10.61 5.71
CA HIS A 135 -17.02 -9.53 6.45
C HIS A 135 -15.55 -9.85 6.80
N MET A 136 -15.25 -11.12 7.08
CA MET A 136 -13.87 -11.59 7.31
C MET A 136 -13.05 -11.65 6.00
N ARG A 137 -13.70 -11.72 4.83
CA ARG A 137 -13.03 -11.70 3.51
C ARG A 137 -12.36 -10.36 3.23
N LEU A 138 -12.96 -9.23 3.61
CA LEU A 138 -12.45 -7.88 3.32
C LEU A 138 -11.13 -7.58 4.06
N VAL A 139 -11.10 -7.75 5.38
CA VAL A 139 -9.92 -7.49 6.21
C VAL A 139 -8.81 -8.52 5.98
N ASN A 140 -9.15 -9.75 5.60
CA ASN A 140 -8.15 -10.77 5.29
C ASN A 140 -7.49 -10.58 3.92
N ARG A 141 -8.08 -9.76 3.03
CA ARG A 141 -7.50 -9.47 1.71
C ARG A 141 -6.40 -8.41 1.76
N ARG A 142 -6.48 -7.40 2.65
CA ARG A 142 -5.45 -6.33 2.70
C ARG A 142 -4.02 -6.84 2.84
N HIS A 143 -3.84 -7.88 3.65
CA HIS A 143 -2.54 -8.50 3.86
C HIS A 143 -1.95 -9.11 2.58
N ARG A 144 -2.79 -9.62 1.67
CA ARG A 144 -2.32 -10.13 0.37
C ARG A 144 -1.82 -9.00 -0.53
N TYR A 145 -2.50 -7.86 -0.53
CA TYR A 145 -2.04 -6.69 -1.29
C TYR A 145 -0.71 -6.18 -0.72
N ILE A 146 -0.61 -6.04 0.61
CA ILE A 146 0.64 -5.70 1.30
C ILE A 146 1.74 -6.68 0.90
N LEU A 147 1.49 -8.00 1.01
CA LEU A 147 2.48 -9.02 0.66
C LEU A 147 2.93 -8.91 -0.81
N SER A 148 2.01 -8.75 -1.75
CA SER A 148 2.33 -8.67 -3.18
C SER A 148 3.21 -7.48 -3.55
N LEU A 149 3.09 -6.37 -2.82
CA LEU A 149 3.95 -5.19 -3.00
C LEU A 149 5.32 -5.41 -2.34
N LEU A 150 5.34 -5.98 -1.14
CA LEU A 150 6.58 -6.33 -0.44
C LEU A 150 7.43 -7.34 -1.24
N GLU A 151 6.80 -8.32 -1.89
CA GLU A 151 7.48 -9.33 -2.72
C GLU A 151 8.11 -8.72 -3.99
N LYS A 152 7.61 -7.56 -4.44
CA LYS A 152 8.21 -6.77 -5.52
C LYS A 152 9.30 -5.81 -5.03
N GLY A 153 9.61 -5.81 -3.73
CA GLY A 153 10.61 -4.96 -3.11
C GLY A 153 10.12 -3.56 -2.75
N TYR A 154 8.81 -3.29 -2.75
CA TYR A 154 8.26 -2.01 -2.31
C TYR A 154 8.14 -1.94 -0.79
N GLU A 155 8.41 -0.77 -0.22
CA GLU A 155 7.96 -0.39 1.11
C GLU A 155 6.48 -0.03 1.04
N VAL A 156 5.69 -0.52 2.00
CA VAL A 156 4.23 -0.34 1.98
C VAL A 156 3.81 0.46 3.21
N PHE A 157 3.19 1.61 2.98
CA PHE A 157 2.43 2.32 3.99
C PHE A 157 0.95 2.01 3.80
N PHE A 158 0.38 1.16 4.64
CA PHE A 158 -1.04 0.86 4.65
C PHE A 158 -1.79 1.80 5.60
N THR A 159 -2.93 2.30 5.15
CA THR A 159 -3.86 3.08 5.96
C THR A 159 -5.30 2.75 5.61
N ASP A 160 -6.16 2.61 6.62
CA ASP A 160 -7.60 2.57 6.40
C ASP A 160 -8.08 3.94 5.87
N VAL A 161 -9.21 3.93 5.15
CA VAL A 161 -9.78 5.15 4.53
C VAL A 161 -10.31 6.15 5.54
N ASP A 162 -10.56 5.71 6.77
CA ASP A 162 -11.06 6.53 7.88
C ASP A 162 -9.94 7.25 8.65
N THR A 163 -8.89 7.62 7.94
CA THR A 163 -7.74 8.36 8.44
C THR A 163 -7.72 9.78 7.90
N PHE A 164 -7.09 10.69 8.64
CA PHE A 164 -6.94 12.08 8.25
C PHE A 164 -5.51 12.55 8.50
N TRP A 165 -4.90 13.14 7.47
CA TRP A 165 -3.52 13.58 7.50
C TRP A 165 -3.44 15.08 7.77
N PHE A 166 -2.67 15.43 8.79
CA PHE A 166 -2.34 16.81 9.12
C PHE A 166 -0.96 17.21 8.60
N ARG A 167 -0.01 16.26 8.53
CA ARG A 167 1.40 16.49 8.20
C ARG A 167 2.03 15.28 7.51
N ASP A 168 3.26 15.45 7.00
CA ASP A 168 4.07 14.38 6.40
C ASP A 168 4.54 13.36 7.46
N PRO A 169 4.15 12.07 7.38
CA PRO A 169 4.55 11.03 8.32
C PRO A 169 5.90 10.36 7.98
N PHE A 170 6.46 10.54 6.79
CA PHE A 170 7.55 9.71 6.25
C PHE A 170 8.86 9.83 7.02
N SER A 171 9.07 10.93 7.76
CA SER A 171 10.21 11.07 8.68
C SER A 171 10.22 10.01 9.78
N TYR A 172 9.04 9.51 10.21
CA TYR A 172 8.93 8.46 11.23
C TYR A 172 9.30 7.08 10.70
N PHE A 173 9.29 6.89 9.38
CA PHE A 173 9.54 5.61 8.73
C PHE A 173 11.01 5.38 8.35
N GLN A 174 11.91 6.29 8.73
CA GLN A 174 13.35 6.16 8.49
C GLN A 174 14.04 5.28 9.55
N GLY A 175 15.06 4.53 9.14
CA GLY A 175 15.93 3.75 10.02
C GLY A 175 15.72 2.23 9.92
N LYS A 176 16.29 1.47 10.86
CA LYS A 176 16.32 0.00 10.81
C LYS A 176 15.19 -0.61 11.64
N PHE A 177 14.13 -1.06 10.98
CA PHE A 177 13.03 -1.82 11.59
C PHE A 177 12.32 -2.64 10.51
N ASP A 178 11.50 -3.62 10.91
CA ASP A 178 10.74 -4.46 9.99
C ASP A 178 9.37 -3.83 9.68
N MET A 179 8.66 -3.36 10.72
CA MET A 179 7.35 -2.73 10.60
C MET A 179 7.15 -1.58 11.60
N ALA A 180 6.26 -0.64 11.33
CA ALA A 180 5.86 0.40 12.27
C ALA A 180 4.35 0.39 12.52
N PHE A 181 3.94 0.50 13.78
CA PHE A 181 2.54 0.51 14.22
C PHE A 181 2.36 1.43 15.42
N VAL A 182 1.13 1.91 15.63
CA VAL A 182 0.73 2.54 16.89
C VAL A 182 0.53 1.45 17.96
N ASP A 183 0.96 1.69 19.19
CA ASP A 183 0.58 0.91 20.36
C ASP A 183 -0.52 1.65 21.12
N GLU A 184 -1.75 1.15 21.04
CA GLU A 184 -2.93 1.75 21.67
C GLU A 184 -2.87 1.75 23.21
N ARG A 185 -1.93 1.01 23.81
CA ARG A 185 -1.73 0.95 25.27
C ARG A 185 -0.54 1.76 25.76
N SER A 186 0.31 2.25 24.87
CA SER A 186 1.52 2.97 25.25
C SER A 186 1.59 4.30 24.51
N PRO A 187 1.59 5.44 25.22
CA PRO A 187 1.83 6.73 24.58
C PRO A 187 3.27 6.88 24.10
N TYR A 188 4.18 6.02 24.57
CA TYR A 188 5.62 6.11 24.32
C TYR A 188 6.06 5.30 23.09
N PRO A 189 7.12 5.74 22.39
CA PRO A 189 7.71 5.03 21.24
C PRO A 189 8.46 3.73 21.63
N THR A 190 8.03 3.03 22.68
CA THR A 190 8.67 1.80 23.17
C THR A 190 7.70 0.65 23.13
N ARG A 191 8.11 -0.46 22.50
CA ARG A 191 7.31 -1.68 22.46
C ARG A 191 7.28 -2.34 23.82
N LEU A 192 6.11 -2.45 24.42
CA LEU A 192 5.90 -3.19 25.65
C LEU A 192 5.76 -4.69 25.35
N ARG A 193 6.83 -5.44 25.58
CA ARG A 193 6.87 -6.89 25.30
C ARG A 193 5.66 -7.59 25.94
N ARG A 194 4.88 -8.31 25.12
CA ARG A 194 3.64 -9.05 25.51
C ARG A 194 2.50 -8.19 26.07
N LYS A 195 2.62 -6.86 26.05
CA LYS A 195 1.61 -5.94 26.60
C LYS A 195 1.08 -4.95 25.57
N SER A 196 1.88 -4.61 24.55
CA SER A 196 1.49 -3.72 23.47
C SER A 196 0.21 -4.19 22.78
N LEU A 197 -0.60 -3.23 22.33
CA LEU A 197 -1.80 -3.46 21.53
C LEU A 197 -1.65 -2.69 20.22
N HIS A 198 -1.09 -3.34 19.22
CA HIS A 198 -0.87 -2.76 17.91
C HIS A 198 -2.16 -2.72 17.10
N CYS A 199 -2.41 -1.62 16.40
CA CYS A 199 -3.55 -1.44 15.52
C CYS A 199 -3.16 -1.73 14.06
N PRO A 200 -3.88 -2.59 13.32
CA PRO A 200 -3.60 -2.86 11.91
C PRO A 200 -4.18 -1.80 10.95
N SER A 201 -4.94 -0.81 11.44
CA SER A 201 -5.54 0.26 10.61
C SER A 201 -4.54 1.27 10.06
N LEU A 202 -3.33 1.30 10.60
CA LEU A 202 -2.23 2.15 10.16
C LEU A 202 -0.91 1.40 10.37
N GLY A 203 -0.19 1.11 9.29
CA GLY A 203 1.03 0.31 9.39
C GLY A 203 2.02 0.57 8.27
N TYR A 204 3.31 0.68 8.63
CA TYR A 204 4.42 0.74 7.66
C TYR A 204 5.16 -0.59 7.62
N PHE A 205 5.52 -1.06 6.43
CA PHE A 205 6.15 -2.36 6.22
C PHE A 205 7.38 -2.22 5.33
N TRP A 206 8.54 -2.61 5.86
CA TRP A 206 9.76 -2.77 5.06
C TRP A 206 9.78 -4.16 4.42
N PRO A 207 10.26 -4.31 3.16
CA PRO A 207 10.33 -5.60 2.45
C PRO A 207 11.49 -6.48 2.94
N THR A 208 11.64 -6.66 4.26
CA THR A 208 12.64 -7.57 4.84
C THR A 208 12.13 -9.01 4.78
N ASN A 209 13.07 -9.97 4.82
CA ASN A 209 12.70 -11.39 4.91
C ASN A 209 11.84 -11.69 6.15
N ARG A 210 12.04 -10.96 7.26
CA ARG A 210 11.21 -11.12 8.47
C ARG A 210 9.80 -10.60 8.25
N THR A 211 9.64 -9.43 7.64
CA THR A 211 8.32 -8.88 7.31
C THR A 211 7.56 -9.81 6.37
N LEU A 212 8.22 -10.31 5.32
CA LEU A 212 7.60 -11.27 4.37
C LEU A 212 7.11 -12.54 5.08
N GLN A 213 7.95 -13.15 5.93
CA GLN A 213 7.56 -14.32 6.72
C GLN A 213 6.40 -14.01 7.66
N PHE A 214 6.44 -12.85 8.32
CA PHE A 214 5.41 -12.40 9.24
C PHE A 214 4.07 -12.23 8.52
N VAL A 215 4.02 -11.45 7.43
CA VAL A 215 2.79 -11.20 6.67
C VAL A 215 2.23 -12.49 6.06
N ARG A 216 3.08 -13.38 5.52
CA ARG A 216 2.63 -14.70 5.04
C ARG A 216 1.97 -15.53 6.14
N LYS A 217 2.58 -15.57 7.32
CA LYS A 217 2.00 -16.31 8.46
C LYS A 217 0.71 -15.67 8.96
N TRP A 218 0.63 -14.35 8.92
CA TRP A 218 -0.56 -13.60 9.29
C TRP A 218 -1.73 -13.95 8.35
N ILE A 219 -1.50 -13.92 7.04
CA ILE A 219 -2.47 -14.40 6.03
C ILE A 219 -2.86 -15.85 6.32
N GLN A 220 -1.89 -16.75 6.55
CA GLN A 220 -2.15 -18.16 6.82
C GLN A 220 -3.10 -18.37 8.01
N ILE A 221 -2.93 -17.61 9.10
CA ILE A 221 -3.80 -17.71 10.28
C ILE A 221 -5.18 -17.14 9.99
N LEU A 222 -5.26 -16.02 9.27
CA LEU A 222 -6.53 -15.37 8.96
C LEU A 222 -7.42 -16.17 8.01
N VAL A 223 -6.82 -16.95 7.09
CA VAL A 223 -7.58 -17.79 6.14
C VAL A 223 -8.06 -19.11 6.74
N ASP A 224 -7.56 -19.49 7.92
CA ASP A 224 -7.98 -20.72 8.58
C ASP A 224 -9.46 -20.61 9.01
N PRO A 225 -10.37 -21.47 8.51
CA PRO A 225 -11.78 -21.50 8.92
C PRO A 225 -11.98 -21.59 10.42
N LYS A 226 -11.04 -22.22 11.13
CA LYS A 226 -11.15 -22.47 12.57
C LYS A 226 -10.74 -21.25 13.40
N ASN A 227 -10.09 -20.27 12.78
CA ASN A 227 -9.66 -19.06 13.46
C ASN A 227 -10.85 -18.10 13.66
N GLN A 228 -11.19 -17.84 14.92
CA GLN A 228 -12.22 -16.88 15.31
C GLN A 228 -11.61 -15.58 15.87
N ILE A 229 -10.28 -15.42 15.76
CA ILE A 229 -9.56 -14.25 16.27
C ILE A 229 -9.61 -13.14 15.22
N SER A 230 -9.90 -11.91 15.65
CA SER A 230 -9.86 -10.72 14.80
C SER A 230 -8.47 -10.48 14.23
N ASP A 231 -8.39 -9.70 13.16
CA ASP A 231 -7.12 -9.33 12.54
C ASP A 231 -6.12 -8.69 13.53
N GLN A 232 -6.58 -7.70 14.29
CA GLN A 232 -5.81 -7.09 15.36
C GLN A 232 -5.39 -8.11 16.44
N GLY A 233 -6.26 -9.07 16.75
CA GLY A 233 -5.94 -10.14 17.69
C GLY A 233 -4.83 -11.08 17.16
N VAL A 234 -4.86 -11.43 15.87
CA VAL A 234 -3.82 -12.24 15.23
C VAL A 234 -2.49 -11.49 15.21
N LEU A 235 -2.48 -10.21 14.81
CA LEU A 235 -1.30 -9.34 14.84
C LEU A 235 -0.61 -9.37 16.20
N ASN A 236 -1.39 -9.06 17.25
CA ASN A 236 -0.85 -8.94 18.60
C ASN A 236 -0.39 -10.27 19.15
N ARG A 237 -1.16 -11.35 18.93
CA ARG A 237 -0.75 -12.71 19.30
C ARG A 237 0.59 -13.08 18.65
N MET A 238 0.74 -12.84 17.35
CA MET A 238 1.96 -13.14 16.62
C MET A 238 3.14 -12.31 17.11
N MET A 239 2.95 -11.01 17.31
CA MET A 239 3.98 -10.13 17.83
C MET A 239 4.41 -10.51 19.26
N HIS A 240 3.47 -10.85 20.15
CA HIS A 240 3.78 -11.22 21.53
C HIS A 240 4.54 -12.55 21.63
N ALA A 241 4.22 -13.48 20.73
CA ALA A 241 4.82 -14.81 20.68
C ALA A 241 6.01 -14.93 19.72
N ASN A 242 6.37 -13.85 19.00
CA ASN A 242 7.38 -13.87 17.93
C ASN A 242 7.12 -14.95 16.86
N ILE A 243 5.85 -15.09 16.44
CA ILE A 243 5.42 -16.04 15.43
C ILE A 243 5.32 -15.34 14.07
N PRO A 244 5.89 -15.89 12.98
CA PRO A 244 6.78 -17.05 12.94
C PRO A 244 8.22 -16.67 13.34
N VAL A 245 8.52 -15.37 13.39
CA VAL A 245 9.83 -14.82 13.68
C VAL A 245 9.69 -13.56 14.52
N HIS A 246 10.74 -13.21 15.26
CA HIS A 246 10.81 -11.90 15.92
C HIS A 246 10.95 -10.79 14.87
N VAL A 247 10.00 -9.86 14.87
CA VAL A 247 10.01 -8.63 14.06
C VAL A 247 10.39 -7.44 14.92
N VAL A 248 11.25 -6.58 14.38
CA VAL A 248 11.62 -5.29 14.98
C VAL A 248 10.52 -4.30 14.65
N VAL A 249 9.75 -3.90 15.66
CA VAL A 249 8.60 -3.00 15.49
C VAL A 249 8.96 -1.62 15.99
N ARG A 250 8.88 -0.62 15.10
CA ARG A 250 8.91 0.78 15.47
C ARG A 250 7.55 1.20 16.01
N GLN A 251 7.53 1.78 17.21
CA GLN A 251 6.29 2.30 17.76
C GLN A 251 6.05 3.73 17.28
N LEU A 252 4.87 3.97 16.72
CA LEU A 252 4.37 5.28 16.37
C LEU A 252 3.73 5.89 17.63
N PRO A 253 4.24 7.02 18.15
CA PRO A 253 3.70 7.63 19.37
C PRO A 253 2.25 8.07 19.20
N VAL A 254 1.38 7.72 20.15
CA VAL A 254 -0.03 8.16 20.16
C VAL A 254 -0.14 9.70 20.13
N LYS A 255 0.85 10.42 20.67
CA LYS A 255 0.96 11.88 20.55
C LYS A 255 0.80 12.38 19.11
N TYR A 256 1.45 11.70 18.16
CA TYR A 256 1.48 12.09 16.75
C TYR A 256 0.52 11.27 15.89
N PHE A 257 0.19 10.05 16.34
CA PHE A 257 -0.67 9.12 15.63
C PHE A 257 -1.87 8.68 16.51
N PRO A 258 -2.75 9.61 16.93
CA PRO A 258 -3.84 9.27 17.84
C PRO A 258 -5.00 8.55 17.12
N HIS A 259 -5.59 7.57 17.81
CA HIS A 259 -6.90 7.03 17.43
C HIS A 259 -8.05 7.90 17.96
N ALA A 260 -9.26 7.73 17.44
CA ALA A 260 -10.44 8.54 17.78
C ALA A 260 -10.67 8.76 19.28
N LEU A 261 -10.60 7.71 20.11
CA LEU A 261 -10.84 7.84 21.57
C LEU A 261 -9.87 8.81 22.27
N VAL A 262 -8.65 8.95 21.73
CA VAL A 262 -7.65 9.89 22.24
C VAL A 262 -7.80 11.24 21.53
N PHE A 263 -7.86 11.23 20.20
CA PHE A 263 -7.90 12.44 19.40
C PHE A 263 -9.11 13.31 19.73
N TYR A 264 -10.29 12.73 19.97
CA TYR A 264 -11.49 13.53 20.22
C TYR A 264 -11.62 14.03 21.66
N ASN A 265 -10.77 13.57 22.59
CA ASN A 265 -10.74 14.06 23.96
C ASN A 265 -10.30 15.55 23.99
N PRO A 266 -11.10 16.46 24.58
CA PRO A 266 -10.78 17.89 24.61
C PRO A 266 -9.46 18.21 25.32
N ASP A 267 -9.20 17.60 26.47
CA ASP A 267 -7.99 17.85 27.27
C ASP A 267 -6.75 17.40 26.49
N TRP A 268 -6.82 16.22 25.87
CA TRP A 268 -5.75 15.74 25.02
C TRP A 268 -5.46 16.69 23.86
N ARG A 269 -6.48 17.24 23.20
CA ARG A 269 -6.29 18.23 22.12
C ARG A 269 -5.85 19.60 22.60
N GLN A 270 -6.05 19.94 23.87
CA GLN A 270 -5.46 21.14 24.45
C GLN A 270 -3.94 20.98 24.60
N GLU A 271 -3.48 19.80 25.00
CA GLU A 271 -2.06 19.51 25.22
C GLU A 271 -1.30 19.11 23.94
N ASN A 272 -1.99 18.53 22.97
CA ASN A 272 -1.38 17.96 21.76
C ASN A 272 -1.88 18.70 20.52
N LYS A 273 -1.09 19.69 20.10
CA LYS A 273 -1.41 20.59 18.97
C LYS A 273 -0.87 20.14 17.62
N ASP A 274 -0.07 19.08 17.61
CA ASP A 274 0.66 18.66 16.42
C ASP A 274 0.45 17.17 16.09
N PRO A 275 -0.80 16.72 15.87
CA PRO A 275 -1.00 15.40 15.28
C PRO A 275 -0.37 15.33 13.87
N ILE A 276 -0.03 14.13 13.41
CA ILE A 276 0.46 13.87 12.05
C ILE A 276 -0.63 13.16 11.25
N ILE A 277 -1.14 12.06 11.78
CA ILE A 277 -2.29 11.33 11.23
C ILE A 277 -3.18 10.95 12.40
N MET A 278 -4.49 11.15 12.26
CA MET A 278 -5.45 10.49 13.14
C MET A 278 -6.25 9.45 12.37
N TYR A 279 -6.82 8.48 13.09
CA TYR A 279 -7.64 7.44 12.49
C TYR A 279 -8.87 7.12 13.35
N ASN A 280 -10.01 6.92 12.69
CA ASN A 280 -11.32 6.72 13.31
C ASN A 280 -11.56 5.30 13.87
N MET A 281 -10.49 4.67 14.36
CA MET A 281 -10.57 3.38 15.05
C MET A 281 -11.49 3.48 16.28
N GLY A 282 -12.38 2.50 16.41
CA GLY A 282 -13.34 2.40 17.51
C GLY A 282 -14.73 2.98 17.19
N ILE A 283 -14.85 3.80 16.14
CA ILE A 283 -16.15 4.32 15.66
C ILE A 283 -16.73 3.33 14.66
N LYS A 284 -17.99 2.92 14.86
CA LYS A 284 -18.64 1.90 14.02
C LYS A 284 -19.55 2.54 12.98
N GLY A 285 -19.44 2.04 11.75
CA GLY A 285 -20.28 2.48 10.63
C GLY A 285 -19.73 3.71 9.92
N HIS A 286 -20.11 3.82 8.65
CA HIS A 286 -19.68 4.91 7.78
C HIS A 286 -20.17 6.27 8.31
N ASP A 287 -21.47 6.41 8.54
CA ASP A 287 -22.09 7.70 8.82
C ASP A 287 -21.58 8.34 10.11
N ALA A 288 -21.41 7.55 11.17
CA ALA A 288 -20.84 8.04 12.43
C ALA A 288 -19.39 8.52 12.27
N LYS A 289 -18.58 7.86 11.43
CA LYS A 289 -17.22 8.31 11.11
C LYS A 289 -17.22 9.60 10.31
N ALA A 290 -18.09 9.69 9.30
CA ALA A 290 -18.24 10.88 8.47
C ALA A 290 -18.73 12.09 9.30
N GLU A 291 -19.70 11.88 10.19
CA GLU A 291 -20.18 12.89 11.14
C GLU A 291 -19.06 13.39 12.04
N LYS A 292 -18.25 12.49 12.61
CA LYS A 292 -17.09 12.86 13.43
C LYS A 292 -16.06 13.68 12.67
N PHE A 293 -15.83 13.40 11.40
CA PHE A 293 -15.01 14.27 10.57
C PHE A 293 -15.67 15.64 10.34
N LYS A 294 -16.97 15.71 10.05
CA LYS A 294 -17.71 16.96 9.83
C LYS A 294 -17.71 17.86 11.06
N GLU A 295 -18.03 17.31 12.23
CA GLU A 295 -18.02 18.02 13.53
C GLU A 295 -16.65 18.65 13.86
N ASN A 296 -15.58 18.11 13.28
CA ASN A 296 -14.21 18.52 13.57
C ASN A 296 -13.52 19.22 12.38
N ASN A 297 -14.27 19.68 11.38
CA ASN A 297 -13.76 20.35 10.18
C ASN A 297 -12.76 19.51 9.37
N MET A 298 -12.93 18.19 9.39
CA MET A 298 -12.08 17.19 8.74
C MET A 298 -12.78 16.46 7.58
N TRP A 299 -13.97 16.92 7.20
CA TRP A 299 -14.66 16.48 5.99
C TRP A 299 -14.45 17.52 4.89
N LEU A 300 -13.61 17.17 3.92
CA LEU A 300 -13.01 18.09 2.95
C LEU A 300 -13.64 18.01 1.57
N ILE A 301 -14.40 16.94 1.30
CA ILE A 301 -15.10 16.77 0.04
C ILE A 301 -16.47 17.44 0.11
N ASN A 302 -16.83 18.16 -0.93
CA ASN A 302 -18.17 18.71 -1.06
C ASN A 302 -19.16 17.58 -1.37
N ASN A 303 -20.39 17.67 -0.84
CA ASN A 303 -21.49 16.72 -1.08
C ASN A 303 -21.89 16.56 -2.57
N THR A 304 -21.20 17.22 -3.51
CA THR A 304 -21.54 17.27 -4.94
C THR A 304 -20.92 16.16 -5.78
N SER A 305 -20.27 15.15 -5.20
CA SER A 305 -19.66 14.04 -5.96
C SER A 305 -20.59 12.82 -6.13
N GLY A 306 -21.84 12.90 -5.68
CA GLY A 306 -22.80 11.78 -5.66
C GLY A 306 -23.89 11.80 -6.73
N THR A 307 -23.89 12.78 -7.65
CA THR A 307 -24.90 12.87 -8.70
C THR A 307 -24.29 13.38 -9.99
N GLY A 308 -24.19 12.48 -10.97
CA GLY A 308 -23.72 12.72 -12.34
C GLY A 308 -23.50 11.38 -13.02
#